data_AF-A0A2D9CKR8-F1
#
_entry.id   AF-A0A2D9CKR8-F1
#
_cell.length_a   1.000
_cell.length_b   1.000
_cell.length_c   1.000
_cell.angle_alpha   90.00
_cell.angle_beta   90.00
_cell.angle_gamma   90.00
#
_symmetry.space_group_name_H-M   'P 1'
#
loop_
_entity.id
_entity.type
_entity.pdbx_description
1 polymer ?
#
loop_
_entity_poly.entity_id
_entity_poly.type
_entity_poly.pdbx_seq_one_letter_code
_entity_poly.pdbx_strand_id
1 'polypeptide(L)'
;EAYMYKALKEAGIQAEYEGVKYELTPSFDFNNNSYERQGNGKGEYKNRGGKKILKISYTPDFTGTGFIIECKGRANESFPIRWKLFKKYVSERLHSVTLYKPQNQKECDETVSLILGKERT
;
A
#
# COMPACT_ATOMS: atom_id res chain seq x y z
N GLU A 1 -2.52 -6.45 11.17
CA GLU A 1 -1.23 -5.87 11.59
C GLU A 1 -0.69 -6.51 12.88
N ALA A 2 -1.26 -6.27 14.06
CA ALA A 2 -0.72 -6.80 15.33
C ALA A 2 -0.51 -8.33 15.33
N TYR A 3 -1.47 -9.09 14.79
CA TYR A 3 -1.34 -10.54 14.63
C TYR A 3 -0.20 -10.92 13.67
N MET A 4 -0.10 -10.25 12.53
CA MET A 4 0.97 -10.48 11.55
C MET A 4 2.34 -10.20 12.16
N TYR A 5 2.50 -9.11 12.90
CA TYR A 5 3.74 -8.79 13.61
C TYR A 5 4.16 -9.92 14.57
N LYS A 6 3.19 -10.42 15.37
CA LYS A 6 3.42 -11.56 16.27
C LYS A 6 3.82 -12.82 15.50
N ALA A 7 3.10 -13.16 14.44
CA ALA A 7 3.36 -14.36 13.63
C ALA A 7 4.73 -14.31 12.95
N LEU A 8 5.14 -13.15 12.40
CA LEU A 8 6.49 -12.95 11.83
C LEU A 8 7.57 -13.14 12.90
N LYS A 9 7.38 -12.55 14.08
CA LYS A 9 8.32 -12.64 15.20
C LYS A 9 8.46 -14.08 15.70
N GLU A 10 7.35 -14.81 15.86
CA GLU A 10 7.34 -16.22 16.29
C GLU A 10 8.00 -17.14 15.25
N ALA A 11 7.87 -16.81 13.96
CA ALA A 11 8.53 -17.52 12.87
C ALA A 11 10.00 -17.11 12.65
N GLY A 12 10.53 -16.14 13.40
CA GLY A 12 11.89 -15.62 13.23
C GLY A 12 12.10 -14.86 11.91
N ILE A 13 11.03 -14.40 11.26
CA ILE A 13 11.10 -13.66 10.00
C ILE A 13 11.39 -12.18 10.31
N GLN A 14 12.49 -11.66 9.77
CA GLN A 14 12.82 -10.24 9.88
C GLN A 14 11.96 -9.41 8.92
N ALA A 15 11.20 -8.47 9.48
CA ALA A 15 10.43 -7.49 8.74
C ALA A 15 10.33 -6.18 9.53
N GLU A 16 10.39 -5.05 8.83
CA GLU A 16 10.20 -3.72 9.39
C GLU A 16 8.73 -3.31 9.30
N TYR A 17 8.17 -2.81 10.40
CA TYR A 17 6.80 -2.27 10.42
C TYR A 17 6.78 -0.82 9.96
N GLU A 18 6.00 -0.52 8.92
CA GLU A 18 5.90 0.80 8.27
C GLU A 18 7.27 1.45 7.92
N GLY A 19 8.32 0.64 7.75
CA GLY A 19 9.70 1.11 7.62
C GLY A 19 10.00 1.83 6.31
N VAL A 20 9.20 1.58 5.26
CA VAL A 20 9.45 2.11 3.91
C VAL A 20 8.24 2.85 3.38
N LYS A 21 8.47 4.04 2.83
CA LYS A 21 7.46 4.84 2.14
C LYS A 21 7.80 4.97 0.66
N TYR A 22 6.90 4.51 -0.20
CA TYR A 22 7.03 4.55 -1.65
C TYR A 22 6.31 5.76 -2.23
N GLU A 23 6.99 6.51 -3.11
CA GLU A 23 6.36 7.55 -3.91
C GLU A 23 5.78 6.93 -5.19
N LEU A 24 4.46 6.79 -5.25
CA LEU A 24 3.77 6.15 -6.38
C LEU A 24 3.61 7.10 -7.56
N THR A 25 3.26 8.35 -7.27
CA THR A 25 3.18 9.42 -8.27
C THR A 25 3.84 10.66 -7.70
N PRO A 26 4.75 11.31 -8.43
CA PRO A 26 5.35 12.56 -7.99
C PRO A 26 4.30 13.67 -7.91
N SER A 27 4.60 14.73 -7.16
CA SER A 27 3.81 15.97 -7.21
C SER A 27 4.01 16.67 -8.54
N PHE A 28 3.01 17.38 -9.03
CA PHE A 28 3.11 18.17 -10.26
C PHE A 28 2.33 19.48 -10.15
N ASP A 29 2.73 20.49 -10.91
CA ASP A 29 2.00 21.75 -10.99
C ASP A 29 0.86 21.62 -12.01
N PHE A 30 -0.37 21.84 -11.54
CA PHE A 30 -1.55 21.84 -12.38
C PHE A 30 -1.97 23.28 -12.70
N ASN A 31 -1.51 23.77 -13.84
CA ASN A 31 -1.69 25.17 -14.24
C ASN A 31 -3.06 25.46 -14.88
N ASN A 32 -3.85 24.43 -15.18
CA ASN A 32 -5.16 24.61 -15.79
C ASN A 32 -6.21 25.05 -14.75
N ASN A 33 -7.27 25.70 -15.22
CA ASN A 33 -8.44 25.99 -14.39
C ASN A 33 -9.24 24.70 -14.13
N SER A 34 -9.73 24.54 -12.90
CA SER A 34 -10.67 23.47 -12.52
C SER A 34 -11.74 24.06 -11.64
N TYR A 35 -12.98 24.11 -12.12
CA TYR A 35 -14.12 24.60 -11.34
C TYR A 35 -14.77 23.41 -10.66
N GLU A 36 -14.69 23.36 -9.33
CA GLU A 36 -15.13 22.18 -8.59
C GLU A 36 -15.57 22.55 -7.17
N ARG A 37 -16.44 21.71 -6.60
CA ARG A 37 -16.69 21.64 -5.16
C ARG A 37 -15.59 20.82 -4.49
N GLN A 38 -15.54 20.82 -3.16
CA GLN A 38 -14.62 19.94 -2.44
C GLN A 38 -15.02 18.47 -2.64
N GLY A 39 -14.06 17.54 -2.54
CA GLY A 39 -14.31 16.10 -2.76
C GLY A 39 -15.33 15.46 -1.82
N ASN A 40 -15.67 16.10 -0.70
CA ASN A 40 -16.75 15.70 0.20
C ASN A 40 -18.12 16.30 -0.19
N GLY A 41 -18.23 16.93 -1.36
CA GLY A 41 -19.43 17.62 -1.86
C GLY A 41 -19.70 18.99 -1.22
N LYS A 42 -18.90 19.42 -0.24
CA LYS A 42 -19.10 20.70 0.47
C LYS A 42 -18.41 21.88 -0.22
N GLY A 43 -18.75 23.09 0.24
CA GLY A 43 -18.15 24.36 -0.21
C GLY A 43 -18.69 24.87 -1.55
N GLU A 44 -18.23 26.07 -1.92
CA GLU A 44 -18.62 26.75 -3.16
C GLU A 44 -17.99 26.10 -4.40
N TYR A 45 -18.74 26.13 -5.50
CA TYR A 45 -18.27 25.81 -6.85
C TYR A 45 -17.46 26.98 -7.38
N LYS A 46 -16.13 26.85 -7.37
CA LYS A 46 -15.21 27.90 -7.81
C LYS A 46 -13.94 27.31 -8.39
N ASN A 47 -13.12 28.14 -9.02
CA ASN A 47 -11.84 27.71 -9.56
C ASN A 47 -10.92 27.26 -8.40
N ARG A 48 -10.50 26.01 -8.45
CA ARG A 48 -9.53 25.36 -7.57
C ARG A 48 -8.39 24.70 -8.36
N GLY A 49 -8.28 25.04 -9.65
CA GLY A 49 -7.10 24.76 -10.47
C GLY A 49 -5.94 25.71 -10.16
N GLY A 50 -4.93 25.75 -11.02
CA GLY A 50 -3.77 26.64 -10.86
C GLY A 50 -2.97 26.39 -9.57
N LYS A 51 -2.88 25.12 -9.13
CA LYS A 51 -2.23 24.76 -7.87
C LYS A 51 -1.35 23.53 -8.03
N LYS A 52 -0.41 23.36 -7.11
CA LYS A 52 0.38 22.14 -7.01
C LYS A 52 -0.48 20.97 -6.54
N ILE A 53 -0.46 19.88 -7.29
CA ILE A 53 -1.05 18.60 -6.91
C ILE A 53 -0.02 17.80 -6.14
N LEU A 54 -0.39 17.37 -4.94
CA LEU A 54 0.49 16.61 -4.06
C LEU A 54 0.74 15.21 -4.60
N LYS A 55 1.89 14.67 -4.23
CA LYS A 55 2.27 13.29 -4.54
C LYS A 55 1.33 12.28 -3.89
N ILE A 56 1.23 11.10 -4.49
CA ILE A 56 0.62 9.93 -3.87
C ILE A 56 1.75 9.04 -3.35
N SER A 57 1.72 8.76 -2.05
CA SER A 57 2.64 7.83 -1.42
C SER A 57 1.91 6.60 -0.87
N TYR A 58 2.65 5.52 -0.70
CA TYR A 58 2.18 4.27 -0.15
C TYR A 58 3.19 3.71 0.86
N THR A 59 2.72 3.40 2.06
CA THR A 59 3.50 2.76 3.10
C THR A 59 2.85 1.42 3.36
N PRO A 60 3.46 0.29 2.95
CA PRO A 60 2.97 -1.03 3.34
C PRO A 60 3.20 -1.26 4.83
N ASP A 61 2.39 -2.14 5.42
CA ASP A 61 2.51 -2.46 6.84
C ASP A 61 3.84 -3.12 7.18
N PHE A 62 4.33 -4.06 6.36
CA PHE A 62 5.60 -4.74 6.61
C PHE A 62 6.46 -4.87 5.35
N THR A 63 7.76 -4.69 5.50
CA THR A 63 8.76 -4.93 4.46
C THR A 63 9.85 -5.86 4.98
N GLY A 64 10.16 -6.92 4.24
CA GLY A 64 11.27 -7.84 4.53
C GLY A 64 12.06 -8.18 3.28
N THR A 65 13.08 -9.02 3.43
CA THR A 65 13.95 -9.43 2.32
C THR A 65 13.16 -10.25 1.30
N GLY A 66 12.88 -9.66 0.13
CA GLY A 66 12.17 -10.33 -0.97
C GLY A 66 10.64 -10.31 -0.85
N PHE A 67 10.06 -9.66 0.17
CA PHE A 67 8.61 -9.61 0.32
C PHE A 67 8.10 -8.31 0.95
N ILE A 68 6.83 -8.01 0.68
CA ILE A 68 6.08 -6.91 1.29
C ILE A 68 4.69 -7.41 1.69
N ILE A 69 4.21 -7.01 2.86
CA ILE A 69 2.91 -7.43 3.40
C ILE A 69 2.04 -6.19 3.66
N GLU A 70 0.79 -6.23 3.18
CA GLU A 70 -0.27 -5.28 3.51
C GLU A 70 -1.44 -6.04 4.15
N CYS A 71 -1.62 -5.92 5.46
CA CYS A 71 -2.78 -6.45 6.17
C CYS A 71 -4.01 -5.59 5.85
N LYS A 72 -4.95 -6.11 5.06
CA LYS A 72 -6.18 -5.37 4.74
C LYS A 72 -7.41 -6.26 4.75
N GLY A 73 -8.30 -6.02 5.70
CA GLY A 73 -9.68 -6.53 5.68
C GLY A 73 -10.54 -5.77 4.66
N ARG A 74 -11.57 -5.05 5.15
CA ARG A 74 -12.46 -4.27 4.28
C ARG A 74 -11.75 -3.04 3.72
N ALA A 75 -11.52 -3.04 2.41
CA ALA A 75 -10.96 -1.90 1.68
C ALA A 75 -11.96 -0.74 1.59
N ASN A 76 -11.49 0.49 1.79
CA ASN A 76 -12.23 1.69 1.39
C ASN A 76 -12.07 1.95 -0.12
N GLU A 77 -12.82 2.91 -0.67
CA GLU A 77 -12.82 3.19 -2.12
C GLU A 77 -11.44 3.61 -2.67
N SER A 78 -10.60 4.23 -1.84
CA SER A 78 -9.27 4.70 -2.27
C SER A 78 -8.23 3.57 -2.35
N PHE A 79 -8.40 2.51 -1.56
CA PHE A 79 -7.42 1.45 -1.43
C PHE A 79 -7.18 0.70 -2.75
N PRO A 80 -8.20 0.25 -3.51
CA PRO A 80 -7.99 -0.43 -4.79
C PRO A 80 -7.13 0.37 -5.78
N ILE A 81 -7.28 1.70 -5.82
CA ILE A 81 -6.49 2.57 -6.70
C ILE A 81 -5.04 2.63 -6.23
N ARG A 82 -4.81 2.89 -4.94
CA ARG A 82 -3.46 2.93 -4.37
C ARG A 82 -2.74 1.59 -4.50
N TRP A 83 -3.46 0.48 -4.30
CA TRP A 83 -2.90 -0.86 -4.45
C TRP A 83 -2.52 -1.18 -5.90
N LYS A 84 -3.32 -0.75 -6.89
CA LYS A 84 -2.96 -0.87 -8.32
C LYS A 84 -1.72 -0.06 -8.66
N LEU A 85 -1.64 1.19 -8.19
CA LEU A 85 -0.46 2.04 -8.38
C LEU A 85 0.79 1.45 -7.70
N PHE A 86 0.63 0.87 -6.51
CA PHE A 86 1.73 0.22 -5.81
C PHE A 86 2.21 -1.04 -6.52
N LYS A 87 1.29 -1.90 -7.01
CA LYS A 87 1.65 -3.05 -7.85
C LYS A 87 2.43 -2.64 -9.09
N LYS A 88 2.00 -1.56 -9.75
CA LYS A 88 2.74 -0.98 -10.89
C LYS A 88 4.15 -0.55 -10.47
N TYR A 89 4.28 0.17 -9.35
CA TYR A 89 5.58 0.57 -8.81
C TYR A 89 6.49 -0.64 -8.57
N VAL A 90 5.98 -1.68 -7.91
CA VAL A 90 6.72 -2.93 -7.64
C VAL A 90 7.15 -3.60 -8.94
N SER A 91 6.26 -3.73 -9.93
CA SER A 91 6.59 -4.35 -11.22
C SER A 91 7.67 -3.61 -12.00
N GLU A 92 7.78 -2.29 -11.84
CA GLU A 92 8.74 -1.46 -12.58
C GLU A 92 10.09 -1.32 -11.85
N ARG A 93 10.11 -1.42 -10.52
CA ARG A 93 11.27 -1.00 -9.69
C ARG A 93 11.76 -2.06 -8.71
N LEU A 94 10.91 -2.97 -8.27
CA LEU A 94 11.20 -3.97 -7.24
C LEU A 94 11.13 -5.38 -7.83
N HIS A 95 12.10 -5.69 -8.69
CA HIS A 95 12.23 -7.02 -9.27
C HIS A 95 12.35 -8.08 -8.16
N SER A 96 11.66 -9.20 -8.33
CA SER A 96 11.68 -10.35 -7.40
C SER A 96 11.06 -10.12 -6.01
N VAL A 97 10.30 -9.04 -5.79
CA VAL A 97 9.54 -8.85 -4.55
C VAL A 97 8.16 -9.50 -4.65
N THR A 98 7.82 -10.33 -3.66
CA THR A 98 6.48 -10.93 -3.54
C THR A 98 5.58 -10.06 -2.66
N LEU A 99 4.36 -9.80 -3.13
CA LEU A 99 3.35 -9.03 -2.38
C LEU A 99 2.34 -9.98 -1.71
N TYR A 100 2.17 -9.85 -0.39
CA TYR A 100 1.14 -10.54 0.37
C TYR A 100 0.10 -9.55 0.88
N LYS A 101 -1.18 -9.95 0.87
CA LYS A 101 -2.28 -9.10 1.35
C LYS A 101 -3.27 -9.83 2.26
N PRO A 102 -2.84 -10.35 3.43
CA PRO A 102 -3.70 -11.12 4.31
C PRO A 102 -4.85 -10.27 4.87
N GLN A 103 -6.04 -10.87 4.95
CA GLN A 103 -7.27 -10.22 5.39
C GLN A 103 -7.69 -10.64 6.81
N ASN A 104 -7.23 -11.82 7.24
CA ASN A 104 -7.57 -12.44 8.52
C ASN A 104 -6.36 -13.22 9.09
N GLN A 105 -6.49 -13.73 10.32
CA GLN A 105 -5.41 -14.43 11.02
C GLN A 105 -4.92 -15.67 10.26
N LYS A 106 -5.86 -16.48 9.72
CA LYS A 106 -5.53 -17.67 8.92
C LYS A 106 -4.66 -17.32 7.71
N GLU A 107 -4.97 -16.24 7.01
CA GLU A 107 -4.15 -15.78 5.88
C GLU A 107 -2.79 -15.20 6.32
N CYS A 108 -2.68 -14.68 7.54
CA CYS A 108 -1.38 -14.28 8.11
C CYS A 108 -0.48 -15.52 8.32
N ASP A 109 -1.02 -16.59 8.90
CA ASP A 109 -0.30 -17.85 9.09
C ASP A 109 0.11 -18.49 7.76
N GLU A 110 -0.78 -18.40 6.76
CA GLU A 110 -0.48 -18.83 5.40
C GLU A 110 0.64 -17.98 4.78
N THR A 111 0.61 -16.66 4.98
CA THR A 111 1.67 -15.75 4.52
C THR A 111 3.02 -16.13 5.10
N VAL A 112 3.09 -16.43 6.41
CA VAL A 112 4.32 -16.95 7.05
C VAL A 112 4.78 -18.24 6.37
N SER A 113 3.86 -19.18 6.13
CA SER A 113 4.17 -20.47 5.51
C SER A 113 4.74 -20.31 4.09
N LEU A 114 4.15 -19.39 3.30
CA LEU A 114 4.61 -19.04 1.96
C LEU A 114 6.01 -18.41 1.98
N ILE A 115 6.28 -17.49 2.93
CA ILE A 115 7.60 -16.86 3.06
C ILE A 115 8.67 -17.90 3.43
N LEU A 116 8.33 -18.88 4.26
CA LEU A 116 9.23 -19.96 4.65
C LEU A 116 9.38 -21.05 3.58
N GLY A 117 8.67 -20.95 2.44
CA GLY A 117 8.72 -21.95 1.38
C GLY A 117 8.13 -23.32 1.76
N LYS A 118 7.21 -23.36 2.74
CA LYS A 118 6.51 -24.61 3.10
C LYS A 118 5.42 -24.87 2.06
N GLU A 119 5.55 -25.94 1.28
CA GLU A 119 4.51 -26.36 0.33
C GLU A 119 3.21 -26.73 1.08
N ARG A 120 2.07 -26.50 0.41
CA ARG A 120 0.79 -27.03 0.88
C ARG A 120 0.79 -28.54 0.60
N THR A 121 1.21 -29.36 1.56
CA THR A 121 0.89 -30.80 1.59
C THR A 121 -0.61 -31.02 1.66
#